data_AF-B9T2E8-F1
#
_entry.id   AF-B9T2E8-F1
#
_cell.length_a   1.000
_cell.length_b   1.000
_cell.length_c   1.000
_cell.angle_alpha   90.00
_cell.angle_beta   90.00
_cell.angle_gamma   90.00
#
_symmetry.space_group_name_H-M   'P 1'
#
loop_
_entity.id
_entity.type
_entity.pdbx_description
1 polymer ?
#
loop_
_entity_poly.entity_id
_entity_poly.type
_entity_poly.pdbx_seq_one_letter_code
_entity_poly.pdbx_strand_id
1 'polypeptide(L)'
;MKWYSTEQTYGNVDYSIPDAMIQFAKQNNISVRGHNVFWDDPKYQPGWLNSLSPSDFKRASMRRLKSIMLRYKGKVIAWDVVNENMHFSFFESKLGQNASAVLYKMAQKVDGNATLFLNEFNTIEDSRDDASSRTKYLKTLKEIKGYPGNENLKLGIGLESHFNTPNLPYMRASIDILAAANLPIWLTEVDVESSPNQAQYLEEVLREAHGHPKVTGIILWSAWKPEGCYRMCLTDHNFKNLPTGDVVDKLMGEWFGIESSSGMADANGFFEISLSHGEYLVKIHHQASNSSFDQMIVLASSDDKKLPCDNASSSFNM
;
A
#
# COMPACT_ATOMS: atom_id res chain seq x y z
N MET A 1 11.90 3.48 8.80
CA MET A 1 13.24 2.86 8.71
C MET A 1 14.22 3.66 7.83
N LYS A 2 14.02 4.96 7.65
CA LYS A 2 14.76 5.82 6.70
C LYS A 2 16.27 5.87 7.04
N TRP A 3 17.11 6.10 6.02
CA TRP A 3 18.57 5.99 6.15
C TRP A 3 19.14 6.99 7.16
N TYR A 4 18.74 8.26 7.07
CA TYR A 4 19.17 9.30 8.00
C TYR A 4 18.80 8.99 9.47
N SER A 5 17.74 8.22 9.72
CA SER A 5 17.34 7.85 11.08
C SER A 5 18.13 6.66 11.64
N THR A 6 18.69 5.81 10.78
CA THR A 6 19.26 4.51 11.17
C THR A 6 20.75 4.40 10.92
N GLU A 7 21.38 5.42 10.33
CA GLU A 7 22.83 5.54 10.16
C GLU A 7 23.25 7.03 10.15
N GLN A 8 23.03 7.72 11.27
CA GLN A 8 23.32 9.15 11.39
C GLN A 8 24.80 9.49 11.17
N THR A 9 25.70 8.58 11.58
CA THR A 9 27.15 8.70 11.37
C THR A 9 27.67 7.48 10.60
N TYR A 10 28.68 7.69 9.76
CA TYR A 10 29.17 6.67 8.84
C TYR A 10 29.54 5.37 9.55
N GLY A 11 28.86 4.27 9.20
CA GLY A 11 29.15 2.93 9.73
C GLY A 11 28.54 2.63 11.11
N ASN A 12 27.98 3.63 11.80
CA ASN A 12 27.25 3.44 13.04
C ASN A 12 25.76 3.29 12.74
N VAL A 13 25.34 2.04 12.53
CA VAL A 13 23.94 1.71 12.33
C VAL A 13 23.23 1.56 13.67
N ASP A 14 22.04 2.14 13.78
CA ASP A 14 21.13 1.92 14.90
C ASP A 14 19.77 1.48 14.37
N TYR A 15 19.39 0.27 14.75
CA TYR A 15 18.11 -0.34 14.39
C TYR A 15 17.22 -0.60 15.62
N SER A 16 17.58 -0.11 16.80
CA SER A 16 16.84 -0.33 18.05
C SER A 16 15.35 0.02 17.92
N ILE A 17 15.02 1.20 17.38
CA ILE A 17 13.65 1.66 17.15
C ILE A 17 12.90 0.75 16.15
N PRO A 18 13.38 0.55 14.91
CA PRO A 18 12.67 -0.32 13.96
C PRO A 18 12.63 -1.80 14.40
N ASP A 19 13.59 -2.28 15.19
CA ASP A 19 13.54 -3.62 15.79
C ASP A 19 12.39 -3.74 16.79
N ALA A 20 12.25 -2.78 17.70
CA ALA A 20 11.15 -2.74 18.67
C ALA A 20 9.79 -2.66 17.98
N MET A 21 9.69 -1.84 16.92
CA MET A 21 8.48 -1.73 16.09
C MET A 21 8.12 -3.06 15.41
N ILE A 22 9.10 -3.74 14.80
CA ILE A 22 8.88 -5.03 14.15
C ILE A 22 8.50 -6.11 15.16
N GLN A 23 9.09 -6.08 16.36
CA GLN A 23 8.70 -6.99 17.44
C GLN A 23 7.25 -6.76 17.87
N PHE A 24 6.85 -5.51 18.10
CA PHE A 24 5.48 -5.15 18.43
C PHE A 24 4.50 -5.60 17.33
N ALA A 25 4.81 -5.29 16.07
CA ALA A 25 3.97 -5.67 14.93
C ALA A 25 3.80 -7.19 14.84
N LYS A 26 4.90 -7.95 15.01
CA LYS A 26 4.86 -9.41 15.02
C LYS A 26 4.00 -9.96 16.17
N GLN A 27 4.12 -9.39 17.38
CA GLN A 27 3.32 -9.82 18.54
C GLN A 27 1.81 -9.58 18.35
N ASN A 28 1.43 -8.62 17.51
CA ASN A 28 0.05 -8.23 17.26
C ASN A 28 -0.45 -8.65 15.86
N ASN A 29 0.27 -9.53 15.15
CA ASN A 29 -0.07 -9.97 13.79
C ASN A 29 -0.26 -8.82 12.77
N ILE A 30 0.46 -7.71 12.96
CA ILE A 30 0.43 -6.56 12.07
C ILE A 30 1.49 -6.73 10.98
N SER A 31 1.06 -6.68 9.73
CA SER A 31 1.98 -6.69 8.59
C SER A 31 2.70 -5.34 8.46
N VAL A 32 3.98 -5.36 8.06
CA VAL A 32 4.80 -4.15 7.95
C VAL A 32 5.31 -3.97 6.53
N ARG A 33 5.19 -2.75 6.00
CA ARG A 33 5.91 -2.31 4.80
C ARG A 33 7.22 -1.63 5.23
N GLY A 34 8.32 -2.01 4.60
CA GLY A 34 9.63 -1.41 4.83
C GLY A 34 9.77 -0.07 4.10
N HIS A 35 9.59 1.03 4.82
CA HIS A 35 9.75 2.38 4.28
C HIS A 35 10.96 3.10 4.91
N ASN A 36 11.96 3.52 4.15
CA ASN A 36 12.32 3.07 2.80
C ASN A 36 13.79 2.59 2.83
N VAL A 37 14.22 1.88 1.78
CA VAL A 37 15.63 1.50 1.66
C VAL A 37 16.46 2.72 1.31
N PHE A 38 16.03 3.43 0.27
CA PHE A 38 16.58 4.69 -0.21
C PHE A 38 15.45 5.71 -0.43
N TRP A 39 15.70 6.95 -0.03
CA TRP A 39 14.89 8.09 -0.41
C TRP A 39 15.72 8.91 -1.38
N ASP A 40 15.19 9.35 -2.52
CA ASP A 40 16.00 10.04 -3.52
C ASP A 40 16.08 11.57 -3.32
N ASP A 41 15.29 12.15 -2.42
CA ASP A 41 15.42 13.57 -2.06
C ASP A 41 16.77 13.82 -1.33
N PRO A 42 17.64 14.71 -1.86
CA PRO A 42 18.92 15.08 -1.24
C PRO A 42 18.78 15.60 0.21
N LYS A 43 17.64 16.22 0.56
CA LYS A 43 17.37 16.75 1.90
C LYS A 43 17.33 15.66 2.97
N TYR A 44 16.92 14.45 2.59
CA TYR A 44 16.75 13.33 3.50
C TYR A 44 17.91 12.32 3.45
N GLN A 45 19.09 12.75 2.98
CA GLN A 45 20.29 11.93 3.02
C GLN A 45 21.09 12.16 4.30
N PRO A 46 21.70 11.10 4.88
CA PRO A 46 22.77 11.29 5.86
C PRO A 46 23.83 12.26 5.34
N GLY A 47 24.16 13.30 6.12
CA GLY A 47 25.05 14.39 5.66
C GLY A 47 26.44 13.91 5.22
N TRP A 48 26.93 12.80 5.77
CA TRP A 48 28.21 12.20 5.42
C TRP A 48 28.25 11.58 4.01
N LEU A 49 27.10 11.31 3.37
CA LEU A 49 27.07 10.74 2.02
C LEU A 49 27.59 11.70 0.95
N ASN A 50 27.34 13.00 1.13
CA ASN A 50 27.64 14.01 0.11
C ASN A 50 29.15 14.18 -0.15
N SER A 51 29.98 13.88 0.84
CA SER A 51 31.43 14.02 0.77
C SER A 51 32.16 12.78 0.23
N LEU A 52 31.42 11.69 -0.05
CA LEU A 52 32.02 10.45 -0.51
C LEU A 52 32.43 10.52 -1.99
N SER A 53 33.53 9.86 -2.32
CA SER A 53 33.87 9.55 -3.72
C SER A 53 32.80 8.63 -4.34
N PRO A 54 32.64 8.59 -5.67
CA PRO A 54 31.66 7.71 -6.31
C PRO A 54 31.80 6.23 -5.93
N SER A 55 33.03 5.72 -5.76
CA SER A 55 33.28 4.34 -5.35
C SER A 55 32.89 4.09 -3.89
N ASP A 56 33.15 5.04 -3.01
CA ASP A 56 32.78 4.96 -1.59
C ASP A 56 31.27 5.10 -1.40
N PHE A 57 30.63 5.98 -2.17
CA PHE A 57 29.17 6.16 -2.20
C PHE A 57 28.48 4.87 -2.66
N LYS A 58 28.98 4.23 -3.72
CA LYS A 58 28.50 2.91 -4.18
C LYS A 58 28.63 1.85 -3.09
N ARG A 59 29.77 1.81 -2.40
CA ARG A 59 30.02 0.87 -1.30
C ARG A 59 29.09 1.12 -0.12
N ALA A 60 28.87 2.38 0.25
CA ALA A 60 27.94 2.78 1.31
C ALA A 60 26.50 2.41 0.96
N SER A 61 26.05 2.70 -0.27
CA SER A 61 24.72 2.34 -0.76
C SER A 61 24.50 0.82 -0.73
N MET A 62 25.47 0.03 -1.19
CA MET A 62 25.37 -1.42 -1.12
C MET A 62 25.41 -1.97 0.31
N ARG A 63 26.18 -1.36 1.21
CA ARG A 63 26.17 -1.69 2.63
C ARG A 63 24.81 -1.40 3.25
N ARG A 64 24.22 -0.24 2.94
CA ARG A 64 22.88 0.16 3.39
C ARG A 64 21.82 -0.85 2.95
N LEU A 65 21.73 -1.12 1.64
CA LEU A 65 20.77 -2.07 1.07
C LEU A 65 20.85 -3.42 1.79
N LYS A 66 22.06 -3.99 1.89
CA LYS A 66 22.26 -5.28 2.57
C LYS A 66 21.91 -5.22 4.05
N SER A 67 22.37 -4.17 4.75
CA SER A 67 22.19 -4.02 6.20
C SER A 67 20.72 -4.01 6.60
N ILE A 68 19.91 -3.15 5.97
CA ILE A 68 18.49 -3.03 6.31
C ILE A 68 17.68 -4.23 5.78
N MET A 69 17.86 -4.61 4.52
CA MET A 69 16.99 -5.63 3.92
C MET A 69 17.29 -7.03 4.45
N LEU A 70 18.56 -7.41 4.71
CA LEU A 70 18.85 -8.72 5.32
C LEU A 70 18.28 -8.82 6.74
N ARG A 71 18.30 -7.71 7.50
CA ARG A 71 17.81 -7.67 8.88
C ARG A 71 16.30 -7.92 8.98
N TYR A 72 15.55 -7.39 8.02
CA TYR A 72 14.08 -7.44 8.01
C TYR A 72 13.50 -8.38 6.95
N LYS A 73 14.35 -9.14 6.25
CA LYS A 73 13.92 -10.19 5.32
C LYS A 73 12.95 -11.16 6.01
N GLY A 74 11.79 -11.37 5.39
CA GLY A 74 10.73 -12.21 5.94
C GLY A 74 9.98 -11.63 7.15
N LYS A 75 10.26 -10.37 7.52
CA LYS A 75 9.55 -9.63 8.58
C LYS A 75 8.72 -8.46 8.02
N VAL A 76 8.89 -8.14 6.74
CA VAL A 76 8.11 -7.14 6.01
C VAL A 76 7.49 -7.79 4.78
N ILE A 77 6.31 -7.30 4.38
CA ILE A 77 5.58 -7.81 3.21
C ILE A 77 5.96 -7.10 1.90
N ALA A 78 6.53 -5.90 2.03
CA ALA A 78 6.90 -5.04 0.92
C ALA A 78 8.05 -4.11 1.30
N TRP A 79 8.75 -3.59 0.29
CA TRP A 79 9.78 -2.56 0.42
C TRP A 79 9.50 -1.40 -0.52
N ASP A 80 9.52 -0.17 -0.01
CA ASP A 80 9.74 1.00 -0.85
C ASP A 80 11.26 1.08 -1.10
N VAL A 81 11.70 0.67 -2.30
CA VAL A 81 13.14 0.49 -2.58
C VAL A 81 13.81 1.83 -2.81
N VAL A 82 13.23 2.63 -3.71
CA VAL A 82 13.66 4.01 -3.96
C VAL A 82 12.41 4.89 -3.93
N ASN A 83 12.35 5.78 -2.93
CA ASN A 83 11.29 6.78 -2.77
C ASN A 83 11.60 8.00 -3.65
N GLU A 84 10.61 8.52 -4.36
CA GLU A 84 10.63 9.85 -4.98
C GLU A 84 11.68 10.08 -6.09
N ASN A 85 12.11 9.02 -6.78
CA ASN A 85 13.10 9.13 -7.86
C ASN A 85 12.50 9.59 -9.20
N MET A 86 11.26 10.10 -9.21
CA MET A 86 10.74 10.87 -10.34
C MET A 86 10.87 12.38 -10.07
N HIS A 87 10.72 12.82 -8.83
CA HIS A 87 11.00 14.22 -8.45
C HIS A 87 12.49 14.51 -8.32
N PHE A 88 13.25 13.53 -7.85
CA PHE A 88 14.67 13.67 -7.60
C PHE A 88 15.50 12.73 -8.48
N SER A 89 16.82 12.89 -8.42
CA SER A 89 17.77 12.01 -9.13
C SER A 89 19.08 11.84 -8.35
N PHE A 90 19.00 11.80 -7.01
CA PHE A 90 20.19 11.80 -6.15
C PHE A 90 21.08 10.60 -6.43
N PHE A 91 20.52 9.38 -6.45
CA PHE A 91 21.31 8.18 -6.74
C PHE A 91 21.80 8.15 -8.18
N GLU A 92 20.99 8.54 -9.16
CA GLU A 92 21.38 8.61 -10.58
C GLU A 92 22.54 9.60 -10.80
N SER A 93 22.51 10.75 -10.12
CA SER A 93 23.57 11.76 -10.22
C SER A 93 24.94 11.27 -9.71
N LYS A 94 24.94 10.29 -8.80
CA LYS A 94 26.16 9.76 -8.16
C LYS A 94 26.62 8.41 -8.72
N LEU A 95 25.68 7.57 -9.13
CA LEU A 95 25.93 6.18 -9.55
C LEU A 95 25.68 5.94 -11.04
N GLY A 96 25.14 6.94 -11.75
CA GLY A 96 24.83 6.89 -13.18
C GLY A 96 23.35 6.59 -13.46
N GLN A 97 22.94 6.81 -14.72
CA GLN A 97 21.54 6.80 -15.16
C GLN A 97 20.72 5.56 -14.77
N ASN A 98 21.34 4.38 -14.66
CA ASN A 98 20.65 3.13 -14.33
C ASN A 98 20.69 2.79 -12.83
N ALA A 99 21.03 3.75 -11.95
CA ALA A 99 21.23 3.51 -10.52
C ALA A 99 20.01 2.82 -9.88
N SER A 100 18.82 3.39 -10.03
CA SER A 100 17.58 2.79 -9.50
C SER A 100 17.40 1.34 -9.98
N ALA A 101 17.50 1.08 -11.29
CA ALA A 101 17.33 -0.27 -11.82
C ALA A 101 18.32 -1.30 -11.22
N VAL A 102 19.56 -0.88 -10.96
CA VAL A 102 20.56 -1.71 -10.24
C VAL A 102 20.16 -1.92 -8.78
N LEU A 103 19.64 -0.90 -8.10
CA LEU A 103 19.20 -1.02 -6.71
C LEU A 103 18.03 -2.01 -6.58
N TYR A 104 17.03 -1.97 -7.46
CA TYR A 104 15.94 -2.97 -7.51
C TYR A 104 16.47 -4.38 -7.78
N LYS A 105 17.41 -4.54 -8.72
CA LYS A 105 18.07 -5.83 -8.98
C LYS A 105 18.71 -6.41 -7.72
N MET A 106 19.40 -5.56 -6.97
CA MET A 106 20.08 -5.97 -5.74
C MET A 106 19.10 -6.22 -4.60
N ALA A 107 18.01 -5.44 -4.51
CA ALA A 107 16.94 -5.64 -3.55
C ALA A 107 16.29 -7.03 -3.71
N GLN A 108 15.91 -7.40 -4.95
CA GLN A 108 15.36 -8.72 -5.28
C GLN A 108 16.29 -9.87 -4.90
N LYS A 109 17.61 -9.69 -5.07
CA LYS A 109 18.61 -10.70 -4.67
C LYS A 109 18.68 -10.89 -3.16
N VAL A 110 18.45 -9.83 -2.39
CA VAL A 110 18.49 -9.89 -0.92
C VAL A 110 17.17 -10.45 -0.39
N ASP A 111 16.05 -9.89 -0.82
CA ASP A 111 14.70 -10.32 -0.47
C ASP A 111 13.82 -10.42 -1.72
N GLY A 112 13.71 -11.62 -2.27
CA GLY A 112 12.87 -11.90 -3.45
C GLY A 112 11.42 -12.27 -3.11
N ASN A 113 11.07 -12.31 -1.82
CA ASN A 113 9.72 -12.66 -1.38
C ASN A 113 8.84 -11.41 -1.27
N ALA A 114 9.37 -10.33 -0.69
CA ALA A 114 8.67 -9.07 -0.56
C ALA A 114 8.43 -8.39 -1.92
N THR A 115 7.30 -7.68 -2.04
CA THR A 115 6.99 -6.84 -3.21
C THR A 115 7.83 -5.55 -3.15
N LEU A 116 8.43 -5.17 -4.27
CA LEU A 116 9.31 -4.00 -4.39
C LEU A 116 8.54 -2.85 -5.04
N PHE A 117 8.26 -1.82 -4.26
CA PHE A 117 7.49 -0.66 -4.67
C PHE A 117 8.40 0.48 -5.14
N LEU A 118 7.99 1.08 -6.25
CA LEU A 118 8.28 2.48 -6.57
C LEU A 118 7.24 3.32 -5.82
N ASN A 119 7.65 4.27 -4.99
CA ASN A 119 6.75 5.08 -4.16
C ASN A 119 6.99 6.55 -4.48
N GLU A 120 5.92 7.29 -4.77
CA GLU A 120 5.99 8.64 -5.31
C GLU A 120 4.74 9.47 -4.96
N PHE A 121 4.92 10.76 -4.71
CA PHE A 121 3.84 11.71 -4.43
C PHE A 121 3.35 12.44 -5.69
N ASN A 122 2.24 13.15 -5.58
CA ASN A 122 1.60 13.96 -6.64
C ASN A 122 1.27 13.18 -7.93
N THR A 123 1.21 11.86 -7.85
CA THR A 123 0.87 10.98 -8.98
C THR A 123 -0.62 10.98 -9.30
N ILE A 124 -1.47 11.14 -8.27
CA ILE A 124 -2.94 11.14 -8.33
C ILE A 124 -3.56 12.36 -7.62
N GLU A 125 -2.74 13.17 -6.96
CA GLU A 125 -3.14 14.26 -6.08
C GLU A 125 -3.21 15.61 -6.81
N ASP A 126 -2.23 15.90 -7.67
CA ASP A 126 -2.12 17.18 -8.38
C ASP A 126 -1.87 16.98 -9.88
N SER A 127 -2.83 17.39 -10.71
CA SER A 127 -2.72 17.28 -12.17
C SER A 127 -1.73 18.24 -12.80
N ARG A 128 -1.18 19.19 -12.03
CA ARG A 128 -0.23 20.20 -12.49
C ARG A 128 1.22 19.77 -12.28
N ASP A 129 1.44 18.67 -11.57
CA ASP A 129 2.78 18.15 -11.32
C ASP A 129 3.25 17.25 -12.49
N ASP A 130 4.04 17.83 -13.38
CA ASP A 130 4.60 17.11 -14.52
C ASP A 130 5.73 16.15 -14.09
N ALA A 131 6.37 16.40 -12.94
CA ALA A 131 7.51 15.60 -12.49
C ALA A 131 7.11 14.18 -12.12
N SER A 132 5.85 13.98 -11.70
CA SER A 132 5.29 12.68 -11.34
C SER A 132 4.18 12.17 -12.27
N SER A 133 4.11 12.68 -13.50
CA SER A 133 3.10 12.26 -14.47
C SER A 133 3.03 10.74 -14.68
N ARG A 134 1.82 10.22 -14.93
CA ARG A 134 1.56 8.77 -15.09
C ARG A 134 2.41 8.15 -16.20
N THR A 135 2.64 8.90 -17.29
CA THR A 135 3.55 8.50 -18.37
C THR A 135 4.98 8.31 -17.89
N LYS A 136 5.48 9.23 -17.06
CA LYS A 136 6.82 9.12 -16.47
C LYS A 136 6.90 7.96 -15.50
N TYR A 137 5.87 7.74 -14.69
CA TYR A 137 5.77 6.57 -13.80
C TYR A 137 5.89 5.25 -14.57
N LEU A 138 5.05 5.06 -15.59
CA LEU A 138 5.08 3.86 -16.42
C LEU A 138 6.41 3.68 -17.15
N LYS A 139 7.04 4.79 -17.58
CA LYS A 139 8.38 4.78 -18.16
C LYS A 139 9.42 4.31 -17.16
N THR A 140 9.44 4.86 -15.94
CA THR A 140 10.38 4.48 -14.88
C THR A 140 10.24 3.00 -14.53
N LEU A 141 9.00 2.50 -14.36
CA LEU A 141 8.75 1.07 -14.15
C LEU A 141 9.28 0.20 -15.29
N LYS A 142 9.06 0.63 -16.54
CA LYS A 142 9.55 -0.07 -17.73
C LYS A 142 11.08 -0.10 -17.79
N GLU A 143 11.74 0.99 -17.44
CA GLU A 143 13.22 1.07 -17.38
C GLU A 143 13.78 0.17 -16.28
N ILE A 144 13.17 0.15 -15.09
CA ILE A 144 13.55 -0.75 -13.99
C ILE A 144 13.37 -2.21 -14.40
N LYS A 145 12.19 -2.58 -14.93
CA LYS A 145 11.87 -3.96 -15.33
C LYS A 145 12.70 -4.43 -16.54
N GLY A 146 13.02 -3.52 -17.46
CA GLY A 146 13.80 -3.82 -18.67
C GLY A 146 15.30 -3.97 -18.45
N TYR A 147 15.81 -3.68 -17.25
CA TYR A 147 17.22 -3.81 -16.93
C TYR A 147 17.64 -5.30 -16.79
N PRO A 148 18.80 -5.72 -17.32
CA PRO A 148 19.19 -7.14 -17.29
C PRO A 148 19.21 -7.74 -15.88
N GLY A 149 18.45 -8.81 -15.67
CA GLY A 149 18.28 -9.48 -14.38
C GLY A 149 17.08 -9.00 -13.54
N ASN A 150 16.23 -8.14 -14.08
CA ASN A 150 14.99 -7.65 -13.45
C ASN A 150 13.71 -8.23 -14.07
N GLU A 151 13.83 -9.23 -14.93
CA GLU A 151 12.71 -9.79 -15.71
C GLU A 151 11.59 -10.33 -14.81
N ASN A 152 11.96 -10.86 -13.64
CA ASN A 152 11.07 -11.48 -12.68
C ASN A 152 10.87 -10.63 -11.40
N LEU A 153 11.11 -9.32 -11.46
CA LEU A 153 10.86 -8.46 -10.30
C LEU A 153 9.38 -8.51 -9.89
N LYS A 154 9.14 -8.70 -8.60
CA LYS A 154 7.81 -8.50 -8.00
C LYS A 154 7.61 -7.01 -7.72
N LEU A 155 7.24 -6.25 -8.75
CA LEU A 155 7.05 -4.81 -8.64
C LEU A 155 5.65 -4.44 -8.14
N GLY A 156 5.56 -3.33 -7.41
CA GLY A 156 4.32 -2.67 -7.03
C GLY A 156 4.36 -1.17 -7.33
N ILE A 157 3.19 -0.58 -7.45
CA ILE A 157 2.98 0.87 -7.63
C ILE A 157 2.57 1.44 -6.28
N GLY A 158 3.39 2.33 -5.73
CA GLY A 158 3.11 3.09 -4.51
C GLY A 158 2.77 4.53 -4.86
N LEU A 159 1.62 4.98 -4.38
CA LEU A 159 1.10 6.33 -4.57
C LEU A 159 0.97 6.95 -3.17
N GLU A 160 1.80 7.94 -2.83
CA GLU A 160 1.84 8.49 -1.47
C GLU A 160 0.47 9.02 -1.04
N SER A 161 -0.28 9.66 -1.95
CA SER A 161 -1.69 10.02 -1.74
C SER A 161 -1.88 11.11 -0.68
N HIS A 162 -0.99 12.11 -0.71
CA HIS A 162 -1.01 13.29 0.16
C HIS A 162 -1.96 14.37 -0.38
N PHE A 163 -3.27 14.23 -0.16
CA PHE A 163 -4.26 15.11 -0.76
C PHE A 163 -4.41 16.47 -0.05
N ASN A 164 -4.73 17.51 -0.82
CA ASN A 164 -5.29 18.76 -0.31
C ASN A 164 -6.81 18.72 -0.52
N THR A 165 -7.30 19.31 -1.61
CA THR A 165 -8.64 19.08 -2.13
C THR A 165 -8.57 18.00 -3.22
N PRO A 166 -9.23 16.85 -3.07
CA PRO A 166 -9.15 15.77 -4.04
C PRO A 166 -9.85 16.16 -5.35
N ASN A 167 -9.25 15.78 -6.46
CA ASN A 167 -9.88 15.80 -7.78
C ASN A 167 -10.19 14.36 -8.19
N LEU A 168 -11.38 13.85 -7.82
CA LEU A 168 -11.74 12.45 -8.03
C LEU A 168 -11.70 12.01 -9.50
N PRO A 169 -12.19 12.79 -10.48
CA PRO A 169 -12.00 12.45 -11.89
C PRO A 169 -10.54 12.28 -12.30
N TYR A 170 -9.64 13.15 -11.79
CA TYR A 170 -8.20 13.03 -12.06
C TYR A 170 -7.60 11.81 -11.37
N MET A 171 -7.93 11.56 -10.10
CA MET A 171 -7.48 10.39 -9.36
C MET A 171 -7.88 9.10 -10.09
N ARG A 172 -9.16 8.96 -10.46
CA ARG A 172 -9.69 7.81 -11.19
C ARG A 172 -8.93 7.56 -12.49
N ALA A 173 -8.87 8.57 -13.36
CA ALA A 173 -8.19 8.45 -14.65
C ALA A 173 -6.70 8.14 -14.49
N SER A 174 -6.06 8.64 -13.43
CA SER A 174 -4.65 8.37 -13.15
C SER A 174 -4.42 6.94 -12.70
N ILE A 175 -5.28 6.40 -11.81
CA ILE A 175 -5.23 5.00 -11.39
C ILE A 175 -5.52 4.06 -12.58
N ASP A 176 -6.50 4.39 -13.44
CA ASP A 176 -6.81 3.61 -14.65
C ASP A 176 -5.60 3.50 -15.60
N ILE A 177 -4.86 4.60 -15.79
CA ILE A 177 -3.66 4.60 -16.62
C ILE A 177 -2.55 3.75 -15.98
N LEU A 178 -2.32 3.90 -14.68
CA LEU A 178 -1.30 3.15 -13.96
C LEU A 178 -1.62 1.65 -13.89
N ALA A 179 -2.91 1.30 -13.84
CA ALA A 179 -3.41 -0.07 -13.85
C ALA A 179 -3.01 -0.85 -15.12
N ALA A 180 -2.73 -0.15 -16.24
CA ALA A 180 -2.23 -0.77 -17.46
C ALA A 180 -0.86 -1.45 -17.30
N ALA A 181 -0.09 -1.13 -16.24
CA ALA A 181 1.14 -1.84 -15.91
C ALA A 181 0.89 -3.28 -15.43
N ASN A 182 -0.35 -3.62 -15.07
CA ASN A 182 -0.75 -4.89 -14.47
C ASN A 182 0.07 -5.25 -13.22
N LEU A 183 0.36 -4.25 -12.39
CA LEU A 183 1.01 -4.37 -11.09
C LEU A 183 0.01 -4.03 -9.98
N PRO A 184 0.18 -4.55 -8.76
CA PRO A 184 -0.61 -4.10 -7.62
C PRO A 184 -0.37 -2.61 -7.33
N ILE A 185 -1.45 -1.86 -7.12
CA ILE A 185 -1.41 -0.43 -6.74
C ILE A 185 -1.73 -0.31 -5.26
N TRP A 186 -0.92 0.43 -4.53
CA TRP A 186 -1.13 0.77 -3.12
C TRP A 186 -1.16 2.28 -2.97
N LEU A 187 -2.15 2.77 -2.23
CA LEU A 187 -2.08 4.11 -1.65
C LEU A 187 -1.35 3.99 -0.32
N THR A 188 -0.18 4.61 -0.20
CA THR A 188 0.83 4.23 0.79
C THR A 188 0.90 5.16 1.99
N GLU A 189 0.48 6.42 1.84
CA GLU A 189 0.63 7.48 2.85
C GLU A 189 -0.60 8.41 2.87
N VAL A 190 -1.82 7.86 2.74
CA VAL A 190 -3.05 8.64 2.60
C VAL A 190 -3.24 9.60 3.77
N ASP A 191 -3.20 10.88 3.47
CA ASP A 191 -3.69 11.94 4.34
C ASP A 191 -4.36 13.05 3.54
N VAL A 192 -5.12 13.88 4.24
CA VAL A 192 -5.83 15.03 3.66
C VAL A 192 -5.46 16.26 4.46
N GLU A 193 -5.19 17.38 3.78
CA GLU A 193 -4.92 18.67 4.42
C GLU A 193 -6.06 19.11 5.35
N SER A 194 -5.69 19.74 6.46
CA SER A 194 -6.65 20.30 7.42
C SER A 194 -7.51 21.36 6.77
N SER A 195 -8.83 21.13 6.78
CA SER A 195 -9.86 22.03 6.26
C SER A 195 -11.22 21.66 6.85
N PRO A 196 -12.25 22.53 6.74
CA PRO A 196 -13.61 22.18 7.14
C PRO A 196 -14.17 20.92 6.46
N ASN A 197 -13.63 20.54 5.28
CA ASN A 197 -14.07 19.38 4.51
C ASN A 197 -13.12 18.17 4.66
N GLN A 198 -12.13 18.21 5.56
CA GLN A 198 -11.09 17.18 5.66
C GLN A 198 -11.66 15.75 5.78
N ALA A 199 -12.69 15.57 6.62
CA ALA A 199 -13.36 14.28 6.80
C ALA A 199 -14.11 13.82 5.53
N GLN A 200 -14.83 14.73 4.86
CA GLN A 200 -15.52 14.43 3.60
C GLN A 200 -14.52 14.03 2.51
N TYR A 201 -13.44 14.79 2.34
CA TYR A 201 -12.40 14.50 1.36
C TYR A 201 -11.68 13.17 1.64
N LEU A 202 -11.45 12.84 2.92
CA LEU A 202 -10.91 11.54 3.29
C LEU A 202 -11.84 10.41 2.84
N GLU A 203 -13.15 10.55 3.10
CA GLU A 203 -14.13 9.55 2.66
C GLU A 203 -14.15 9.38 1.14
N GLU A 204 -14.17 10.50 0.40
CA GLU A 204 -14.16 10.51 -1.05
C GLU A 204 -12.92 9.79 -1.62
N VAL A 205 -11.72 10.10 -1.09
CA VAL A 205 -10.46 9.46 -1.49
C VAL A 205 -10.47 7.96 -1.19
N LEU A 206 -10.90 7.57 0.01
CA LEU A 206 -10.92 6.17 0.42
C LEU A 206 -11.90 5.33 -0.41
N ARG A 207 -13.09 5.86 -0.68
CA ARG A 207 -14.07 5.20 -1.55
C ARG A 207 -13.59 5.09 -3.00
N GLU A 208 -12.99 6.15 -3.54
CA GLU A 208 -12.42 6.13 -4.90
C GLU A 208 -11.30 5.09 -5.03
N ALA A 209 -10.41 5.03 -4.04
CA ALA A 209 -9.35 4.04 -3.99
C ALA A 209 -9.90 2.61 -3.86
N HIS A 210 -10.80 2.37 -2.91
CA HIS A 210 -11.40 1.06 -2.67
C HIS A 210 -12.22 0.55 -3.87
N GLY A 211 -12.85 1.45 -4.62
CA GLY A 211 -13.65 1.12 -5.79
C GLY A 211 -12.84 0.59 -6.99
N HIS A 212 -11.52 0.78 -7.02
CA HIS A 212 -10.71 0.41 -8.17
C HIS A 212 -10.06 -0.98 -8.02
N PRO A 213 -10.30 -1.95 -8.93
CA PRO A 213 -9.92 -3.36 -8.75
C PRO A 213 -8.40 -3.65 -8.73
N LYS A 214 -7.56 -2.71 -9.18
CA LYS A 214 -6.08 -2.82 -9.05
C LYS A 214 -5.52 -2.21 -7.78
N VAL A 215 -6.32 -1.49 -7.00
CA VAL A 215 -5.92 -1.00 -5.68
C VAL A 215 -6.05 -2.18 -4.71
N THR A 216 -4.91 -2.60 -4.16
CA THR A 216 -4.81 -3.81 -3.32
C THR A 216 -4.29 -3.51 -1.92
N GLY A 217 -4.04 -2.23 -1.61
CA GLY A 217 -3.62 -1.78 -0.30
C GLY A 217 -3.84 -0.30 -0.13
N ILE A 218 -4.28 0.09 1.08
CA ILE A 218 -4.43 1.47 1.51
C ILE A 218 -3.78 1.58 2.89
N ILE A 219 -2.89 2.55 3.08
CA ILE A 219 -2.29 2.90 4.36
C ILE A 219 -2.53 4.38 4.61
N LEU A 220 -3.05 4.70 5.79
CA LEU A 220 -3.24 6.07 6.24
C LEU A 220 -1.95 6.61 6.87
N TRP A 221 -1.61 7.86 6.57
CA TRP A 221 -0.50 8.58 7.19
C TRP A 221 -0.95 9.41 8.39
N SER A 222 -1.58 8.72 9.35
CA SER A 222 -2.31 9.34 10.46
C SER A 222 -1.76 8.99 11.84
N ALA A 223 -0.50 8.55 11.91
CA ALA A 223 0.14 8.13 13.15
C ALA A 223 0.12 9.24 14.21
N TRP A 224 -0.42 8.90 15.38
CA TRP A 224 -0.45 9.78 16.54
C TRP A 224 0.93 9.84 17.23
N LYS A 225 1.29 11.02 17.73
CA LYS A 225 2.41 11.25 18.66
C LYS A 225 1.99 12.33 19.67
N PRO A 226 2.68 12.48 20.82
CA PRO A 226 2.30 13.45 21.85
C PRO A 226 2.13 14.89 21.34
N GLU A 227 2.87 15.28 20.30
CA GLU A 227 2.79 16.63 19.70
C GLU A 227 1.65 16.78 18.66
N GLY A 228 0.84 15.74 18.46
CA GLY A 228 -0.19 15.68 17.42
C GLY A 228 0.31 15.02 16.14
N CYS A 229 -0.56 14.85 15.14
CA CYS A 229 -0.23 14.12 13.91
C CYS A 229 0.42 15.04 12.86
N TYR A 230 0.93 14.45 11.78
CA TYR A 230 1.58 15.24 10.72
C TYR A 230 0.60 16.18 10.01
N ARG A 231 -0.42 15.62 9.34
CA ARG A 231 -1.46 16.38 8.62
C ARG A 231 -2.87 16.04 9.07
N MET A 232 -3.08 14.78 9.44
CA MET A 232 -4.39 14.22 9.75
C MET A 232 -4.29 13.30 10.96
N CYS A 233 -5.09 13.56 11.98
CA CYS A 233 -5.27 12.64 13.12
C CYS A 233 -6.56 11.85 12.94
N LEU A 234 -6.62 10.63 13.46
CA LEU A 234 -7.90 9.91 13.62
C LEU A 234 -8.53 10.16 15.00
N THR A 235 -7.70 10.40 16.02
CA THR A 235 -8.16 10.67 17.39
C THR A 235 -7.50 11.92 17.98
N ASP A 236 -8.12 12.49 19.01
CA ASP A 236 -7.51 13.51 19.86
C ASP A 236 -6.47 12.90 20.84
N HIS A 237 -5.91 13.73 21.72
CA HIS A 237 -4.93 13.30 22.73
C HIS A 237 -5.48 12.37 23.81
N ASN A 238 -6.81 12.27 23.95
CA ASN A 238 -7.48 11.36 24.86
C ASN A 238 -7.97 10.09 24.15
N PHE A 239 -7.53 9.86 22.91
CA PHE A 239 -7.98 8.77 22.05
C PHE A 239 -9.49 8.79 21.78
N LYS A 240 -10.11 9.97 21.82
CA LYS A 240 -11.48 10.16 21.35
C LYS A 240 -11.46 10.38 19.84
N ASN A 241 -12.40 9.76 19.13
CA ASN A 241 -12.49 9.89 17.68
C ASN A 241 -12.66 11.34 17.23
N LEU A 242 -11.97 11.69 16.15
CA LEU A 242 -12.20 12.90 15.38
C LEU A 242 -13.08 12.57 14.17
N PRO A 243 -13.64 13.57 13.46
CA PRO A 243 -14.46 13.32 12.27
C PRO A 243 -13.79 12.43 11.20
N THR A 244 -12.48 12.54 11.06
CA THR A 244 -11.64 11.68 10.20
C THR A 244 -11.56 10.24 10.68
N GLY A 245 -11.51 10.01 12.00
CA GLY A 245 -11.62 8.69 12.60
C GLY A 245 -13.03 8.09 12.42
N ASP A 246 -14.08 8.90 12.58
CA ASP A 246 -15.46 8.48 12.36
C ASP A 246 -15.69 8.01 10.91
N VAL A 247 -15.04 8.65 9.93
CA VAL A 247 -15.03 8.20 8.53
C VAL A 247 -14.43 6.81 8.39
N VAL A 248 -13.27 6.56 9.00
CA VAL A 248 -12.60 5.26 8.91
C VAL A 248 -13.45 4.17 9.55
N ASP A 249 -13.98 4.41 10.75
CA ASP A 249 -14.84 3.44 11.44
C ASP A 249 -16.11 3.14 10.63
N LYS A 250 -16.72 4.18 10.04
CA LYS A 250 -17.88 4.02 9.16
C LYS A 250 -17.56 3.15 7.95
N LEU A 251 -16.48 3.46 7.22
CA LEU A 251 -16.09 2.70 6.03
C LEU A 251 -15.69 1.26 6.36
N MET A 252 -15.00 1.04 7.48
CA MET A 252 -14.69 -0.31 7.95
C MET A 252 -15.97 -1.10 8.26
N GLY A 253 -16.97 -0.48 8.88
CA GLY A 253 -18.28 -1.08 9.10
C GLY A 253 -19.03 -1.39 7.80
N GLU A 254 -18.99 -0.48 6.82
CA GLU A 254 -19.62 -0.67 5.52
C GLU A 254 -18.96 -1.77 4.67
N TRP A 255 -17.62 -1.85 4.67
CA TRP A 255 -16.87 -2.76 3.81
C TRP A 255 -16.60 -4.12 4.43
N PHE A 256 -16.50 -4.20 5.76
CA PHE A 256 -16.10 -5.42 6.46
C PHE A 256 -17.06 -5.83 7.57
N GLY A 257 -18.14 -5.07 7.82
CA GLY A 257 -19.10 -5.35 8.88
C GLY A 257 -20.12 -6.45 8.57
N ILE A 258 -20.15 -7.01 7.35
CA ILE A 258 -20.97 -8.18 7.03
C ILE A 258 -20.16 -9.45 7.37
N GLU A 259 -20.13 -9.81 8.64
CA GLU A 259 -19.53 -11.07 9.11
C GLU A 259 -20.42 -12.29 8.79
N SER A 260 -21.73 -12.07 8.77
CA SER A 260 -22.69 -13.08 8.32
C SER A 260 -23.97 -12.44 7.82
N SER A 261 -24.61 -13.08 6.85
CA SER A 261 -25.92 -12.67 6.34
C SER A 261 -26.74 -13.89 5.99
N SER A 262 -28.04 -13.84 6.27
CA SER A 262 -28.94 -14.97 6.00
C SER A 262 -30.25 -14.49 5.41
N GLY A 263 -30.88 -15.34 4.60
CA GLY A 263 -32.22 -15.12 4.12
C GLY A 263 -32.80 -16.32 3.41
N MET A 264 -34.05 -16.19 2.95
CA MET A 264 -34.75 -17.22 2.19
C MET A 264 -34.61 -16.94 0.71
N ALA A 265 -34.38 -17.99 -0.08
CA ALA A 265 -34.53 -17.90 -1.52
C ALA A 265 -35.96 -17.48 -1.89
N ASP A 266 -36.10 -16.74 -2.98
CA ASP A 266 -37.38 -16.33 -3.54
C ASP A 266 -38.16 -17.53 -4.12
N ALA A 267 -39.34 -17.26 -4.67
CA ALA A 267 -40.20 -18.29 -5.27
C ALA A 267 -39.56 -19.03 -6.47
N ASN A 268 -38.47 -18.50 -7.03
CA ASN A 268 -37.72 -19.09 -8.13
C ASN A 268 -36.42 -19.75 -7.66
N GLY A 269 -36.16 -19.82 -6.35
CA GLY A 269 -34.95 -20.41 -5.81
C GLY A 269 -33.72 -19.49 -5.86
N PHE A 270 -33.89 -18.17 -5.92
CA PHE A 270 -32.75 -17.23 -5.89
C PHE A 270 -32.63 -16.51 -4.55
N PHE A 271 -31.41 -16.44 -4.04
CA PHE A 271 -31.05 -15.56 -2.93
C PHE A 271 -29.88 -14.69 -3.38
N GLU A 272 -30.10 -13.38 -3.45
CA GLU A 272 -29.09 -12.41 -3.89
C GLU A 272 -28.51 -11.67 -2.69
N ILE A 273 -27.19 -11.58 -2.66
CA ILE A 273 -26.46 -10.83 -1.64
C ILE A 273 -25.21 -10.19 -2.25
N SER A 274 -24.92 -8.97 -1.81
CA SER A 274 -23.64 -8.31 -2.09
C SER A 274 -22.71 -8.51 -0.90
N LEU A 275 -21.57 -9.15 -1.15
CA LEU A 275 -20.51 -9.41 -0.17
C LEU A 275 -19.22 -8.78 -0.69
N SER A 276 -18.32 -8.43 0.23
CA SER A 276 -16.99 -7.95 -0.11
C SER A 276 -16.13 -9.06 -0.71
N HIS A 277 -14.98 -8.72 -1.29
CA HIS A 277 -14.04 -9.75 -1.73
C HIS A 277 -13.50 -10.51 -0.52
N GLY A 278 -13.52 -11.84 -0.59
CA GLY A 278 -13.15 -12.68 0.54
C GLY A 278 -13.49 -14.15 0.32
N GLU A 279 -13.09 -14.97 1.30
CA GLU A 279 -13.51 -16.36 1.40
C GLU A 279 -14.74 -16.44 2.30
N TYR A 280 -15.78 -17.12 1.85
CA TYR A 280 -17.05 -17.26 2.56
C TYR A 280 -17.49 -18.71 2.60
N LEU A 281 -17.98 -19.17 3.75
CA LEU A 281 -18.70 -20.43 3.86
C LEU A 281 -20.19 -20.18 3.64
N VAL A 282 -20.72 -20.64 2.51
CA VAL A 282 -22.15 -20.63 2.23
C VAL A 282 -22.78 -21.89 2.80
N LYS A 283 -23.76 -21.74 3.69
CA LYS A 283 -24.58 -22.83 4.20
C LYS A 283 -25.99 -22.70 3.67
N ILE A 284 -26.45 -23.72 2.95
CA ILE A 284 -27.76 -23.79 2.31
C ILE A 284 -28.58 -24.83 3.06
N HIS A 285 -29.74 -24.46 3.58
CA HIS A 285 -30.65 -25.36 4.28
C HIS A 285 -32.00 -25.48 3.54
N HIS A 286 -32.30 -26.66 3.02
CA HIS A 286 -33.57 -26.95 2.35
C HIS A 286 -34.60 -27.43 3.37
N GLN A 287 -35.62 -26.61 3.63
CA GLN A 287 -36.66 -26.94 4.61
C GLN A 287 -37.52 -28.13 4.21
N ALA A 288 -37.78 -28.32 2.91
CA ALA A 288 -38.65 -29.40 2.42
C ALA A 288 -38.03 -30.80 2.56
N SER A 289 -36.71 -30.91 2.41
CA SER A 289 -35.96 -32.17 2.53
C SER A 289 -35.22 -32.31 3.86
N ASN A 290 -35.26 -31.29 4.73
CA ASN A 290 -34.50 -31.21 5.98
C ASN A 290 -33.01 -31.54 5.78
N SER A 291 -32.42 -30.98 4.72
CA SER A 291 -31.02 -31.23 4.33
C SER A 291 -30.22 -29.93 4.29
N SER A 292 -28.96 -29.98 4.70
CA SER A 292 -28.02 -28.86 4.63
C SER A 292 -26.85 -29.16 3.69
N PHE A 293 -26.35 -28.12 3.02
CA PHE A 293 -25.19 -28.17 2.15
C PHE A 293 -24.28 -26.98 2.44
N ASP A 294 -22.98 -27.25 2.57
CA ASP A 294 -21.97 -26.26 2.88
C ASP A 294 -20.99 -26.15 1.70
N GLN A 295 -20.72 -24.93 1.24
CA GLN A 295 -19.79 -24.67 0.15
C GLN A 295 -18.93 -23.43 0.42
N MET A 296 -17.62 -23.59 0.28
CA MET A 296 -16.69 -22.47 0.26
C MET A 296 -16.77 -21.74 -1.08
N ILE A 297 -16.95 -20.43 -1.04
CA ILE A 297 -16.83 -19.55 -2.20
C ILE A 297 -15.74 -18.50 -1.94
N VAL A 298 -14.95 -18.23 -2.97
CA VAL A 298 -14.03 -17.08 -3.00
C VAL A 298 -14.66 -16.03 -3.90
N LEU A 299 -15.00 -14.86 -3.36
CA LEU A 299 -15.45 -13.72 -4.15
C LEU A 299 -14.22 -12.91 -4.55
N ALA A 300 -13.82 -13.04 -5.81
CA ALA A 300 -12.74 -12.27 -6.43
C ALA A 300 -13.31 -11.32 -7.50
N SER A 301 -12.50 -10.37 -7.97
CA SER A 301 -12.91 -9.25 -8.84
C SER A 301 -13.42 -9.63 -10.24
N SER A 302 -13.67 -10.91 -10.52
CA SER A 302 -14.08 -11.41 -11.84
C SER A 302 -15.18 -12.48 -11.85
N ASP A 303 -15.84 -12.80 -10.73
CA ASP A 303 -16.73 -13.97 -10.68
C ASP A 303 -18.21 -13.61 -10.43
N ASP A 304 -19.04 -13.73 -11.47
CA ASP A 304 -20.48 -14.02 -11.30
C ASP A 304 -20.61 -15.51 -10.90
N LYS A 305 -20.88 -15.81 -9.62
CA LYS A 305 -21.12 -17.19 -9.16
C LYS A 305 -22.61 -17.46 -9.02
N LYS A 306 -23.15 -18.29 -9.92
CA LYS A 306 -24.51 -18.85 -9.78
C LYS A 306 -24.44 -20.15 -8.99
N LEU A 307 -25.08 -20.17 -7.83
CA LEU A 307 -25.34 -21.39 -7.05
C LEU A 307 -26.81 -21.77 -7.21
N PRO A 308 -27.15 -23.06 -7.40
CA PRO A 308 -28.54 -23.50 -7.41
C PRO A 308 -29.12 -23.46 -5.99
N CYS A 309 -30.13 -22.63 -5.76
CA CYS A 309 -30.74 -22.39 -4.45
C CYS A 309 -32.26 -22.69 -4.44
N ASP A 310 -32.70 -23.71 -5.18
CA ASP A 310 -34.12 -24.11 -5.23
C ASP A 310 -34.67 -24.44 -3.83
N ASN A 311 -35.57 -23.60 -3.31
CA ASN A 311 -36.25 -23.76 -2.03
C ASN A 311 -35.33 -23.96 -0.80
N ALA A 312 -34.35 -23.08 -0.62
CA ALA A 312 -33.49 -23.09 0.56
C ALA A 312 -33.40 -21.74 1.29
N SER A 313 -33.18 -21.80 2.61
CA SER A 313 -32.64 -20.66 3.37
C SER A 313 -31.12 -20.72 3.33
N SER A 314 -30.48 -19.64 2.90
CA SER A 314 -29.02 -19.55 2.76
C SER A 314 -28.47 -18.62 3.82
N SER A 315 -27.41 -19.05 4.51
CA SER A 315 -26.63 -18.22 5.44
C SER A 315 -25.18 -18.22 5.00
N PHE A 316 -24.60 -17.04 4.89
CA PHE A 316 -23.20 -16.78 4.58
C PHE A 316 -22.53 -16.44 5.89
N ASN A 317 -21.48 -17.19 6.27
CA ASN A 317 -20.62 -16.86 7.39
C ASN A 317 -19.19 -16.69 6.86
N MET A 318 -18.48 -15.68 7.35
CA MET A 318 -17.01 -15.67 7.31
C MET A 318 -16.42 -16.79 8.17
#